data_AF-A0AAW7ZRN6-F1
#
_entry.id   AF-A0AAW7ZRN6-F1
#
_cell.length_a   1.000
_cell.length_b   1.000
_cell.length_c   1.000
_cell.angle_alpha   90.00
_cell.angle_beta   90.00
_cell.angle_gamma   90.00
#
_symmetry.space_group_name_H-M   'P 1'
#
loop_
_entity.id
_entity.type
_entity.pdbx_description
1 polymer ?
#
loop_
_entity_poly.entity_id
_entity_poly.type
_entity_poly.pdbx_seq_one_letter_code
_entity_poly.pdbx_strand_id
1 'polypeptide(L)'
;MSNPITVGFSGLTKRIFAGRSKPSKLAPGVREFTGEKFDVTDEALFAVAHLLAVRDDILIFPTADGKEIHLRADIKEKREAS
;
A
#
# COMPACT_ATOMS: atom_id res chain seq x y z
N MET A 1 2.68 0.47 -26.26
CA MET A 1 1.90 0.41 -25.00
C MET A 1 2.76 0.97 -23.88
N SER A 2 2.18 1.76 -22.97
CA SER A 2 2.91 2.25 -21.80
C SER A 2 3.15 1.11 -20.80
N ASN A 3 4.30 1.13 -20.13
CA ASN A 3 4.58 0.22 -19.01
C ASN A 3 3.46 0.33 -17.96
N PRO A 4 3.05 -0.75 -17.27
CA PRO A 4 2.01 -0.67 -16.24
C PRO A 4 2.47 0.16 -15.03
N ILE A 5 1.51 0.65 -14.24
CA ILE A 5 1.78 1.27 -12.94
C ILE A 5 2.00 0.16 -11.90
N THR A 6 2.99 0.34 -11.05
CA THR A 6 3.22 -0.48 -9.87
C THR A 6 3.20 0.41 -8.64
N VAL A 7 2.59 -0.09 -7.57
CA VAL A 7 2.68 0.46 -6.22
C VAL A 7 3.60 -0.46 -5.43
N GLY A 8 4.67 0.10 -4.85
CA GLY A 8 5.70 -0.69 -4.17
C GLY A 8 6.14 -0.06 -2.86
N PHE A 9 6.28 -0.91 -1.83
CA PHE A 9 6.83 -0.53 -0.54
C PHE A 9 8.36 -0.57 -0.57
N SER A 10 9.00 0.55 -0.21
CA SER A 10 10.45 0.64 -0.07
C SER A 10 10.87 0.24 1.34
N GLY A 11 11.55 -0.91 1.47
CA GLY A 11 12.08 -1.37 2.75
C GLY A 11 13.12 -0.42 3.38
N LEU A 12 13.80 0.38 2.55
CA LEU A 12 14.82 1.34 2.99
C LEU A 12 14.21 2.61 3.57
N THR A 13 13.26 3.22 2.86
CA THR A 13 12.67 4.52 3.25
C THR A 13 11.36 4.38 4.01
N LYS A 14 10.79 3.17 4.10
CA LYS A 14 9.47 2.90 4.68
C LYS A 14 8.34 3.70 4.01
N ARG A 15 8.52 4.03 2.73
CA ARG A 15 7.56 4.78 1.90
C ARG A 15 6.94 3.89 0.83
N ILE A 16 5.75 4.25 0.39
CA ILE A 16 5.06 3.63 -0.75
C ILE A 16 5.26 4.52 -1.97
N PHE A 17 5.76 3.95 -3.05
CA PHE A 17 5.94 4.66 -4.31
C PHE A 17 5.03 4.08 -5.39
N ALA A 18 4.50 4.97 -6.24
CA ALA A 18 3.80 4.59 -7.46
C ALA A 18 4.55 5.09 -8.69
N GLY A 19 4.67 4.24 -9.71
CA GLY A 19 5.36 4.62 -10.94
C GLY A 19 5.23 3.58 -12.04
N ARG A 20 5.60 3.97 -13.26
CA ARG A 20 5.69 3.04 -14.40
C ARG A 20 6.79 2.03 -14.14
N SER A 21 6.55 0.76 -14.44
CA SER A 21 7.52 -0.29 -14.12
C SER A 21 7.66 -1.34 -15.23
N LYS A 22 8.79 -2.03 -15.27
CA LYS A 22 9.04 -3.22 -16.11
C LYS A 22 9.43 -4.40 -15.23
N PRO A 23 9.33 -5.64 -15.73
CA PRO A 23 9.90 -6.79 -15.03
C PRO A 23 11.38 -6.56 -14.72
N SER A 24 11.77 -6.77 -13.46
CA SER A 24 13.18 -6.70 -13.08
C SER A 24 13.92 -7.95 -13.55
N LYS A 25 15.18 -7.78 -13.90
CA LYS A 25 16.08 -8.92 -14.18
C LYS A 25 16.61 -9.56 -12.90
N LEU A 26 16.41 -8.93 -11.74
CA LEU A 26 16.97 -9.38 -10.46
C LEU A 26 16.24 -10.60 -9.89
N ALA A 27 14.93 -10.69 -10.07
CA ALA A 27 14.13 -11.84 -9.62
C ALA A 27 12.81 -11.95 -10.40
N PRO A 28 12.31 -13.18 -10.65
CA PRO A 28 10.98 -13.41 -11.21
C PRO A 28 9.89 -12.75 -10.36
N GLY A 29 8.90 -12.12 -11.02
CA GLY A 29 7.77 -11.46 -10.35
C GLY A 29 8.07 -10.08 -9.76
N VAL A 30 9.35 -9.72 -9.59
CA VAL A 30 9.73 -8.37 -9.16
C VAL A 30 9.66 -7.41 -10.33
N ARG A 31 9.14 -6.21 -10.07
CA ARG A 31 9.11 -5.12 -11.06
C ARG A 31 10.00 -3.98 -10.59
N GLU A 32 10.72 -3.37 -11.52
CA GLU A 32 11.55 -2.20 -11.27
C GLU A 32 10.96 -0.97 -11.96
N PHE A 33 11.02 0.19 -11.29
CA PHE A 33 10.50 1.43 -11.84
C PHE A 33 11.33 1.87 -13.06
N THR A 34 10.63 2.31 -14.10
CA THR A 34 11.21 2.79 -15.36
C THR A 34 10.91 4.28 -15.50
N GLY A 35 11.61 5.11 -14.73
CA GLY A 35 11.46 6.56 -14.76
C GLY A 35 10.95 7.13 -13.45
N GLU A 36 10.16 8.20 -13.55
CA GLU A 36 9.62 8.92 -12.41
C GLU A 36 8.72 8.02 -11.56
N LYS A 37 8.85 8.19 -10.24
CA LYS A 37 7.99 7.59 -9.23
C LYS A 37 7.57 8.68 -8.26
N PHE A 38 6.36 8.56 -7.75
CA PHE A 38 5.76 9.49 -6.81
C PHE A 38 5.69 8.82 -5.44
N ASP A 39 6.09 9.53 -4.40
CA ASP A 39 5.75 9.12 -3.03
C ASP A 39 4.23 9.30 -2.89
N VAL A 40 3.54 8.21 -2.62
CA VAL A 40 2.07 8.17 -2.47
C VAL A 40 1.70 7.62 -1.09
N THR A 41 2.62 7.70 -0.13
CA THR A 41 2.47 7.03 1.17
C THR A 41 1.21 7.49 1.87
N ASP A 42 1.01 8.80 2.00
CA ASP A 42 -0.09 9.35 2.80
C ASP A 42 -1.44 9.16 2.07
N GLU A 43 -1.47 9.35 0.75
CA GLU A 43 -2.65 9.13 -0.07
C GLU A 43 -3.08 7.66 -0.08
N ALA A 44 -2.12 6.73 -0.20
CA ALA A 44 -2.41 5.30 -0.18
C ALA A 44 -2.92 4.86 1.20
N LEU A 45 -2.29 5.31 2.27
CA LEU A 45 -2.72 5.01 3.64
C LEU A 45 -4.12 5.55 3.91
N PHE A 46 -4.39 6.80 3.52
CA PHE A 46 -5.71 7.42 3.68
C PHE A 46 -6.77 6.67 2.87
N ALA A 47 -6.50 6.37 1.60
CA ALA A 47 -7.46 5.66 0.73
C ALA A 47 -7.79 4.26 1.27
N VAL A 48 -6.78 3.51 1.73
CA VAL A 48 -6.99 2.18 2.34
C VAL A 48 -7.78 2.29 3.64
N ALA A 49 -7.42 3.22 4.53
CA ALA A 49 -8.15 3.42 5.78
C ALA A 49 -9.61 3.79 5.53
N HIS A 50 -9.87 4.69 4.58
CA HIS A 50 -11.22 5.09 4.22
C HIS A 50 -12.02 3.93 3.62
N LEU A 51 -11.40 3.13 2.74
CA LEU A 51 -12.03 1.94 2.16
C LEU A 51 -12.46 0.94 3.25
N LEU A 52 -11.59 0.67 4.22
CA LEU A 52 -11.86 -0.28 5.30
C LEU A 52 -12.97 0.21 6.22
N ALA A 53 -12.94 1.50 6.59
CA ALA A 53 -13.98 2.09 7.44
C ALA A 53 -15.36 2.06 6.77
N VAL A 54 -15.43 2.28 5.45
CA VAL A 54 -16.70 2.22 4.70
C VAL A 54 -17.22 0.79 4.56
N ARG A 55 -16.32 -0.19 4.42
CA ARG A 55 -16.69 -1.60 4.24
C ARG A 55 -17.03 -2.31 5.55
N ASP A 56 -16.62 -1.75 6.69
CA ASP A 56 -16.68 -2.42 8.00
C ASP A 56 -16.02 -3.82 7.95
N ASP A 57 -14.82 -3.88 7.35
CA ASP A 57 -14.14 -5.13 6.99
C ASP A 57 -12.73 -5.21 7.61
N ILE A 58 -12.25 -6.44 7.80
CA ILE A 58 -10.89 -6.75 8.24
C ILE A 58 -10.19 -7.50 7.11
N LEU A 59 -9.21 -6.85 6.48
CA LEU A 59 -8.38 -7.51 5.48
C LEU A 59 -7.29 -8.33 6.15
N ILE A 60 -7.18 -9.60 5.76
CA ILE A 60 -6.19 -10.54 6.27
C ILE A 60 -5.18 -10.82 5.17
N PHE A 61 -3.90 -10.53 5.43
CA PHE A 61 -2.80 -10.82 4.52
C PHE A 61 -1.90 -11.90 5.12
N PRO A 62 -1.69 -13.04 4.44
CA PRO A 62 -0.76 -14.05 4.90
C PRO A 62 0.69 -13.56 4.74
N THR A 63 1.55 -13.93 5.70
CA THR A 63 2.99 -13.72 5.62
C THR A 63 3.71 -15.02 5.28
N ALA A 64 4.95 -14.92 4.80
CA ALA A 64 5.73 -16.08 4.40
C ALA A 64 6.04 -17.06 5.55
N ASP A 65 6.02 -16.58 6.81
CA ASP A 65 6.23 -17.37 8.02
C ASP A 65 4.94 -17.97 8.60
N GLY A 66 3.83 -17.94 7.85
CA GLY A 66 2.55 -18.51 8.27
C GLY A 66 1.77 -17.68 9.28
N LYS A 67 2.21 -16.44 9.55
CA LYS A 67 1.44 -15.48 10.34
C LYS A 67 0.49 -14.70 9.43
N GLU A 68 -0.35 -13.89 10.06
CA GLU A 68 -1.32 -13.06 9.37
C GLU A 68 -1.16 -11.60 9.81
N ILE A 69 -1.26 -10.69 8.85
CA ILE A 69 -1.42 -9.26 9.09
C ILE A 69 -2.90 -8.96 8.96
N HIS A 70 -3.50 -8.48 10.05
CA HIS A 70 -4.89 -8.04 10.07
C HIS A 70 -4.92 -6.52 9.95
N LEU A 71 -5.59 -6.01 8.94
CA LEU A 71 -5.73 -4.59 8.68
C LEU A 71 -7.19 -4.18 8.83
N ARG A 72 -7.44 -3.25 9.75
CA ARG A 72 -8.75 -2.65 10.02
C ARG A 72 -8.60 -1.14 10.19
N ALA A 73 -9.66 -0.39 9.94
CA ALA A 73 -9.69 1.04 10.20
C ALA A 73 -10.96 1.40 10.97
N ASP A 74 -10.79 2.13 12.07
CA ASP A 74 -11.88 2.59 12.92
C ASP A 74 -12.00 4.13 12.79
N ILE A 75 -13.21 4.64 12.56
CA ILE A 75 -13.47 6.09 12.63
C ILE A 75 -13.82 6.43 14.08
N LYS A 76 -13.09 7.36 14.68
CA LYS A 76 -13.43 7.93 15.98
C LYS A 76 -14.05 9.30 15.80
N GLU A 77 -15.30 9.44 16.21
CA GLU A 77 -15.94 10.75 16.30
C GLU A 77 -15.20 11.63 17.31
N LYS A 78 -15.18 12.93 17.03
CA LYS A 78 -14.59 13.90 17.95
C LYS A 78 -15.44 13.90 19.22
N ARG A 79 -14.83 13.56 20.36
CA ARG A 79 -15.49 13.82 21.66
C ARG A 79 -15.68 15.32 21.79
N GLU A 80 -16.93 15.77 21.80
CA GLU A 80 -17.25 17.13 22.26
C GLU A 80 -16.82 17.22 23.73
N ALA A 81 -16.01 18.22 24.05
CA ALA A 81 -15.59 18.45 25.42
C ALA A 81 -16.83 18.89 26.22
N SER A 82 -17.30 18.02 27.12
CA SER A 82 -18.29 18.35 28.16
C SER A 82 -17.68 19.25 29.22
#